data_AF-A0A2W7QHB7-F1
#
_entry.id   AF-A0A2W7QHB7-F1
#
_cell.length_a   1.000
_cell.length_b   1.000
_cell.length_c   1.000
_cell.angle_alpha   90.00
_cell.angle_beta   90.00
_cell.angle_gamma   90.00
#
_symmetry.space_group_name_H-M   'P 1'
#
loop_
_entity.id
_entity.type
_entity.pdbx_description
1 polymer ?
#
loop_
_entity_poly.entity_id
_entity_poly.type
_entity_poly.pdbx_seq_one_letter_code
_entity_poly.pdbx_strand_id
1 'polypeptide(L)'
;MFDDFSERLFAHFVAGHWRAPLGDETHAVLSHRGTLLGQVVAAGPPDVARAVAVRRGTDRQGCQRLADRVASAAGGLAQAYALQTGRDLDLAHITQMAEQIDAPASARGGLIFTAQETELAAFARALGAGLQGGVIWCPPAGQAVFATAFACLVQQADLPAGAFALLHTRVSATETALRATQLDILAA
;
A
#
# COMPACT_ATOMS: atom_id res chain seq x y z
N MET A 1 -12.47 13.19 -2.18
CA MET A 1 -13.49 12.73 -1.23
C MET A 1 -13.46 11.21 -1.27
N PHE A 2 -12.99 10.60 -0.19
CA PHE A 2 -12.82 9.15 -0.07
C PHE A 2 -14.01 8.58 0.71
N ASP A 3 -15.22 8.87 0.24
CA ASP A 3 -16.41 8.83 1.11
C ASP A 3 -16.98 7.42 1.28
N ASP A 4 -16.46 6.43 0.55
CA ASP A 4 -16.75 5.03 0.85
C ASP A 4 -15.61 4.10 0.46
N PHE A 5 -14.83 3.67 1.46
CA PHE A 5 -13.83 2.63 1.28
C PHE A 5 -14.38 1.24 1.59
N SER A 6 -15.64 1.09 2.00
CA SER A 6 -16.13 -0.16 2.58
C SER A 6 -15.94 -1.36 1.64
N GLU A 7 -16.26 -1.26 0.35
CA GLU A 7 -15.98 -2.35 -0.61
C GLU A 7 -14.48 -2.60 -0.84
N ARG A 8 -13.65 -1.55 -0.80
CA ARG A 8 -12.21 -1.64 -1.09
C ARG A 8 -11.38 -2.13 0.10
N LEU A 9 -11.83 -1.89 1.32
CA LEU A 9 -11.21 -2.44 2.54
C LEU A 9 -11.28 -3.97 2.53
N PHE A 10 -12.35 -4.53 1.98
CA PHE A 10 -12.52 -5.98 1.85
C PHE A 10 -11.80 -6.58 0.65
N ALA A 11 -11.07 -5.78 -0.14
CA ALA A 11 -10.39 -6.22 -1.34
C ALA A 11 -8.86 -6.10 -1.22
N HIS A 12 -8.16 -6.86 -2.05
CA HIS A 12 -6.74 -6.65 -2.33
C HIS A 12 -6.60 -5.89 -3.65
N PHE A 13 -5.59 -5.03 -3.76
CA PHE A 13 -5.25 -4.43 -5.04
C PHE A 13 -4.14 -5.25 -5.69
N VAL A 14 -4.44 -5.97 -6.76
CA VAL A 14 -3.51 -6.87 -7.45
C VAL A 14 -3.69 -6.75 -8.96
N ALA A 15 -2.58 -6.67 -9.70
CA ALA A 15 -2.57 -6.51 -11.15
C ALA A 15 -3.40 -5.30 -11.63
N GLY A 16 -3.37 -4.18 -10.92
CA GLY A 16 -4.10 -2.96 -11.31
C GLY A 16 -5.61 -2.99 -11.00
N HIS A 17 -6.09 -3.99 -10.27
CA HIS A 17 -7.52 -4.16 -9.97
C HIS A 17 -7.77 -4.51 -8.51
N TRP A 18 -8.92 -4.08 -8.00
CA TRP A 18 -9.49 -4.61 -6.76
C TRP A 18 -9.98 -6.03 -6.98
N ARG A 19 -9.55 -6.95 -6.11
CA ARG A 19 -9.84 -8.38 -6.19
C ARG A 19 -10.34 -8.88 -4.85
N ALA A 20 -11.35 -9.75 -4.90
CA ALA A 20 -11.78 -10.49 -3.73
C ALA A 20 -10.59 -11.29 -3.14
N PRO A 21 -10.38 -11.23 -1.81
CA PRO A 21 -9.46 -12.09 -1.09
C PRO A 21 -9.86 -13.56 -1.23
N LEU A 22 -8.88 -14.45 -1.17
CA LEU A 22 -9.10 -15.90 -1.14
C LEU A 22 -8.98 -16.48 0.28
N GLY A 23 -8.49 -15.68 1.23
CA GLY A 23 -8.57 -15.97 2.66
C GLY A 23 -9.96 -15.69 3.25
N ASP A 24 -10.12 -16.08 4.51
CA ASP A 24 -11.36 -15.96 5.30
C ASP A 24 -11.15 -15.24 6.65
N GLU A 25 -9.91 -15.07 7.10
CA GLU A 25 -9.58 -14.37 8.34
C GLU A 25 -9.86 -12.86 8.22
N THR A 26 -10.86 -12.37 8.95
CA THR A 26 -11.26 -10.95 8.93
C THR A 26 -10.72 -10.18 10.14
N HIS A 27 -10.32 -8.93 9.93
CA HIS A 27 -9.90 -8.01 10.99
C HIS A 27 -10.67 -6.70 10.93
N ALA A 28 -11.06 -6.20 12.10
CA ALA A 28 -11.68 -4.89 12.23
C ALA A 28 -10.68 -3.78 11.88
N VAL A 29 -11.15 -2.80 11.11
CA VAL A 29 -10.43 -1.56 10.85
C VAL A 29 -11.03 -0.49 11.76
N LEU A 30 -10.21 0.04 12.67
CA LEU A 30 -10.63 1.02 13.66
C LEU A 30 -10.03 2.40 13.36
N SER A 31 -10.74 3.45 13.75
CA SER A 31 -10.19 4.80 13.86
C SER A 31 -9.26 4.92 15.05
N HIS A 32 -8.53 6.03 15.16
CA HIS A 32 -7.71 6.34 16.35
C HIS A 32 -8.52 6.43 17.65
N ARG A 33 -9.85 6.55 17.56
CA ARG A 33 -10.78 6.58 18.71
C ARG A 33 -11.42 5.22 18.99
N GLY A 34 -11.02 4.17 18.28
CA GLY A 34 -11.61 2.84 18.39
C GLY A 34 -12.96 2.68 17.67
N THR A 35 -13.39 3.67 16.88
CA THR A 35 -14.62 3.56 16.09
C THR A 35 -14.43 2.58 14.94
N LEU A 36 -15.37 1.66 14.73
CA LEU A 36 -15.35 0.74 13.59
C LEU A 36 -15.53 1.52 12.28
N LEU A 37 -14.56 1.39 11.37
CA LEU A 37 -14.57 2.00 10.04
C LEU A 37 -14.87 0.97 8.94
N GLY A 38 -14.68 -0.31 9.22
CA GLY A 38 -14.89 -1.41 8.29
C GLY A 38 -14.10 -2.65 8.71
N GLN A 39 -13.85 -3.53 7.75
CA GLN A 39 -13.02 -4.72 7.96
C GLN A 39 -12.18 -5.02 6.72
N VAL A 40 -11.07 -5.71 6.96
CA VAL A 40 -10.18 -6.26 5.95
C VAL A 40 -10.16 -7.77 6.08
N VAL A 41 -9.85 -8.48 5.00
CA VAL A 41 -9.53 -9.91 5.04
C VAL A 41 -8.01 -10.05 4.95
N ALA A 42 -7.41 -10.94 5.73
CA ALA A 42 -5.99 -11.24 5.64
C ALA A 42 -5.67 -12.06 4.38
N ALA A 43 -4.64 -11.65 3.65
CA ALA A 43 -4.17 -12.34 2.47
C ALA A 43 -3.58 -13.70 2.85
N GLY A 44 -4.15 -14.76 2.29
CA GLY A 44 -3.63 -16.12 2.44
C GLY A 44 -2.53 -16.45 1.43
N PRO A 45 -1.93 -17.65 1.51
CA PRO A 45 -0.97 -18.12 0.50
C PRO A 45 -1.46 -18.01 -0.96
N PRO A 46 -2.74 -18.27 -1.30
CA PRO A 46 -3.25 -18.08 -2.66
C PRO A 46 -3.23 -16.61 -3.11
N ASP A 47 -3.54 -15.67 -2.21
CA ASP A 47 -3.49 -14.23 -2.50
C ASP A 47 -2.06 -13.75 -2.76
N VAL A 48 -1.13 -14.22 -1.94
CA VAL A 48 0.31 -13.96 -2.09
C VAL A 48 0.81 -14.51 -3.43
N ALA A 49 0.50 -15.78 -3.75
CA ALA A 49 0.88 -16.39 -5.01
C ALA A 49 0.33 -15.61 -6.22
N ARG A 50 -0.93 -15.16 -6.13
CA ARG A 50 -1.57 -14.32 -7.15
C ARG A 50 -0.84 -12.98 -7.35
N ALA A 51 -0.42 -12.31 -6.28
CA ALA A 51 0.32 -11.05 -6.36
C ALA A 51 1.74 -11.23 -6.91
N VAL A 52 2.43 -12.30 -6.50
CA VAL A 52 3.79 -12.61 -6.99
C VAL A 52 3.79 -12.96 -8.47
N ALA A 53 2.83 -13.78 -8.93
CA ALA A 53 2.79 -14.27 -10.31
C ALA A 53 2.61 -13.16 -11.36
N VAL A 54 1.97 -12.04 -10.98
CA VAL A 54 1.70 -10.91 -11.87
C VAL A 54 2.67 -9.75 -11.67
N ARG A 55 3.65 -9.88 -10.77
CA ARG A 55 4.57 -8.82 -10.40
C ARG A 55 5.44 -8.42 -11.58
N ARG A 56 5.47 -7.12 -11.87
CA ARG A 56 6.34 -6.52 -12.89
C ARG A 56 6.67 -5.09 -12.51
N GLY A 57 7.81 -4.58 -12.93
CA GLY A 57 8.18 -3.19 -12.66
C GLY A 57 7.36 -2.15 -13.44
N THR A 58 7.41 -0.91 -12.97
CA THR A 58 7.11 0.27 -13.79
C THR A 58 8.40 0.93 -14.28
N ASP A 59 8.30 1.77 -15.31
CA ASP A 59 9.38 2.68 -15.68
C ASP A 59 9.42 3.93 -14.79
N ARG A 60 10.44 4.76 -15.00
CA ARG A 60 10.60 6.03 -14.29
C ARG A 60 9.41 6.98 -14.51
N GLN A 61 8.83 6.99 -15.71
CA GLN A 61 7.68 7.84 -16.00
C GLN A 61 6.45 7.42 -15.17
N GLY A 62 6.27 6.12 -14.91
CA GLY A 62 5.24 5.64 -13.99
C GLY A 62 5.50 6.06 -12.54
N CYS A 63 6.76 6.02 -12.06
CA CYS A 63 7.10 6.57 -10.75
C CYS A 63 6.72 8.07 -10.65
N GLN A 64 7.04 8.86 -11.68
CA GLN A 64 6.66 10.28 -11.76
C GLN A 64 5.16 10.49 -11.72
N ARG A 65 4.39 9.74 -12.52
CA ARG A 65 2.93 9.81 -12.50
C ARG A 65 2.37 9.50 -11.11
N LEU A 66 2.91 8.50 -10.41
CA LEU A 66 2.49 8.21 -9.05
C LEU A 66 2.83 9.34 -8.08
N ALA A 67 4.05 9.89 -8.15
CA ALA A 67 4.46 11.02 -7.32
C ALA A 67 3.54 12.24 -7.52
N ASP A 68 3.21 12.57 -8.78
CA ASP A 68 2.26 13.64 -9.12
C ASP A 68 0.86 13.37 -8.53
N ARG A 69 0.37 12.12 -8.60
CA ARG A 69 -0.91 11.74 -7.98
C ARG A 69 -0.88 11.90 -6.47
N VAL A 70 0.19 11.47 -5.81
CA VAL A 70 0.38 11.63 -4.36
C VAL A 70 0.37 13.11 -3.97
N ALA A 71 1.13 13.95 -4.67
CA ALA A 71 1.18 15.39 -4.42
C ALA A 71 -0.20 16.06 -4.62
N SER A 72 -0.90 15.73 -5.71
CA SER A 72 -2.22 16.32 -6.03
C SER A 72 -3.33 15.89 -5.06
N ALA A 73 -3.20 14.72 -4.42
CA ALA A 73 -4.20 14.16 -3.52
C ALA A 73 -3.88 14.38 -2.04
N ALA A 74 -2.99 15.33 -1.72
CA ALA A 74 -2.43 15.51 -0.39
C ALA A 74 -3.48 15.58 0.73
N GLY A 75 -4.51 16.45 0.58
CA GLY A 75 -5.54 16.59 1.60
C GLY A 75 -6.32 15.29 1.90
N GLY A 76 -6.54 14.46 0.87
CA GLY A 76 -7.22 13.18 1.05
C GLY A 76 -6.34 12.13 1.75
N LEU A 77 -5.05 12.07 1.41
CA LEU A 77 -4.10 11.19 2.11
C LEU A 77 -3.92 11.60 3.57
N ALA A 78 -3.80 12.91 3.83
CA ALA A 78 -3.72 13.44 5.19
C ALA A 78 -4.95 13.05 6.02
N GLN A 79 -6.14 13.19 5.44
CA GLN A 79 -7.40 12.80 6.11
C GLN A 79 -7.44 11.30 6.40
N ALA A 80 -7.06 10.45 5.45
CA ALA A 80 -7.02 9.00 5.64
C ALA A 80 -6.03 8.59 6.74
N TYR A 81 -4.87 9.24 6.78
CA TYR A 81 -3.85 9.01 7.80
C TYR A 81 -4.31 9.46 9.19
N ALA A 82 -4.87 10.67 9.31
CA ALA A 82 -5.39 11.22 10.56
C ALA A 82 -6.58 10.40 11.11
N LEU A 83 -7.43 9.88 10.23
CA LEU A 83 -8.57 9.07 10.64
C LEU A 83 -8.14 7.84 11.44
N GLN A 84 -7.10 7.12 11.00
CA GLN A 84 -6.61 5.92 11.67
C GLN A 84 -5.59 6.18 12.78
N THR A 85 -4.72 7.20 12.64
CA THR A 85 -3.61 7.43 13.57
C THR A 85 -3.87 8.55 14.59
N GLY A 86 -4.83 9.44 14.31
CA GLY A 86 -5.06 10.65 15.11
C GLY A 86 -3.98 11.71 14.94
N ARG A 87 -3.03 11.50 14.01
CA ARG A 87 -1.94 12.41 13.71
C ARG A 87 -2.21 13.15 12.42
N ASP A 88 -1.97 14.45 12.45
CA ASP A 88 -2.05 15.26 11.25
C ASP A 88 -0.82 15.01 10.36
N LEU A 89 -1.06 14.98 9.06
CA LEU A 89 -0.03 14.94 8.05
C LEU A 89 -0.05 16.27 7.30
N ASP A 90 0.98 17.08 7.48
CA ASP A 90 1.08 18.34 6.76
C ASP A 90 1.46 18.13 5.28
N LEU A 91 1.37 19.21 4.51
CA LEU A 91 1.72 19.19 3.09
C LEU A 91 3.20 18.87 2.86
N ALA A 92 4.10 19.26 3.77
CA ALA A 92 5.54 19.03 3.61
C ALA A 92 5.88 17.54 3.65
N HIS A 93 5.26 16.77 4.55
CA HIS A 93 5.43 15.33 4.60
C HIS A 93 4.95 14.64 3.32
N ILE A 94 3.84 15.09 2.74
CA ILE A 94 3.29 14.49 1.51
C ILE A 94 4.16 14.86 0.29
N THR A 95 4.64 16.10 0.23
CA THR A 95 5.61 16.52 -0.79
C THR A 95 6.87 15.67 -0.69
N GLN A 96 7.39 15.47 0.52
CA GLN A 96 8.55 14.60 0.75
C GLN A 96 8.27 13.16 0.30
N MET A 97 7.09 12.61 0.57
CA MET A 97 6.72 11.29 0.07
C MET A 97 6.76 11.23 -1.47
N ALA A 98 6.17 12.22 -2.16
CA ALA A 98 6.16 12.28 -3.61
C ALA A 98 7.60 12.34 -4.17
N GLU A 99 8.46 13.16 -3.58
CA GLU A 99 9.88 13.27 -3.95
C GLU A 99 10.63 11.94 -3.76
N GLN A 100 10.38 11.22 -2.66
CA GLN A 100 11.02 9.92 -2.42
C GLN A 100 10.54 8.84 -3.41
N ILE A 101 9.30 8.95 -3.92
CA ILE A 101 8.75 8.03 -4.92
C ILE A 101 9.39 8.26 -6.31
N ASP A 102 9.63 9.52 -6.68
CA ASP A 102 10.29 9.88 -7.96
C ASP A 102 11.84 9.74 -7.90
N ALA A 103 12.41 9.61 -6.71
CA ALA A 103 13.85 9.48 -6.54
C ALA A 103 14.40 8.29 -7.36
N PRO A 104 15.53 8.47 -8.07
CA PRO A 104 16.18 7.37 -8.79
C PRO A 104 16.55 6.24 -7.84
N ALA A 105 16.22 5.02 -8.21
CA ALA A 105 16.54 3.83 -7.43
C ALA A 105 16.83 2.63 -8.32
N SER A 106 17.38 1.56 -7.74
CA SER A 106 17.61 0.30 -8.45
C SER A 106 16.29 -0.38 -8.79
N ALA A 107 16.20 -1.06 -9.95
CA ALA A 107 15.02 -1.83 -10.35
C ALA A 107 14.85 -3.17 -9.59
N ARG A 108 14.97 -3.13 -8.26
CA ARG A 108 14.77 -4.29 -7.37
C ARG A 108 13.42 -4.17 -6.68
N GLY A 109 12.46 -4.93 -7.16
CA GLY A 109 11.17 -5.04 -6.49
C GLY A 109 11.27 -5.89 -5.23
N GLY A 110 10.29 -5.79 -4.35
CA GLY A 110 10.34 -6.49 -3.07
C GLY A 110 9.06 -6.37 -2.28
N LEU A 111 9.19 -6.68 -0.99
CA LEU A 111 8.13 -6.64 0.00
C LEU A 111 8.29 -5.41 0.88
N ILE A 112 7.19 -4.73 1.15
CA ILE A 112 7.13 -3.69 2.16
C ILE A 112 6.23 -4.18 3.28
N PHE A 113 6.79 -4.28 4.47
CA PHE A 113 6.04 -4.47 5.70
C PHE A 113 6.08 -3.16 6.47
N THR A 114 4.92 -2.57 6.71
CA THR A 114 4.81 -1.43 7.61
C THR A 114 4.32 -1.87 8.99
N ALA A 115 4.48 -0.98 9.97
CA ALA A 115 3.88 -1.03 11.30
C ALA A 115 3.16 0.30 11.55
N GLN A 116 2.29 0.38 12.56
CA GLN A 116 1.48 1.58 12.85
C GLN A 116 2.32 2.87 12.90
N GLU A 117 3.53 2.78 13.44
CA GLU A 117 4.48 3.88 13.64
C GLU A 117 5.48 4.07 12.49
N THR A 118 5.35 3.33 11.38
CA THR A 118 6.24 3.50 10.22
C THR A 118 6.26 4.95 9.75
N GLU A 119 7.46 5.51 9.62
CA GLU A 119 7.65 6.84 9.06
C GLU A 119 7.28 6.84 7.58
N LEU A 120 6.43 7.78 7.18
CA LEU A 120 5.95 7.85 5.80
C LEU A 120 7.07 8.13 4.79
N ALA A 121 8.13 8.84 5.19
CA ALA A 121 9.31 9.04 4.36
C ALA A 121 10.08 7.74 4.11
N ALA A 122 10.19 6.87 5.13
CA ALA A 122 10.82 5.55 4.99
C ALA A 122 9.98 4.63 4.09
N PHE A 123 8.65 4.61 4.30
CA PHE A 123 7.72 3.93 3.40
C PHE A 123 7.86 4.42 1.94
N ALA A 124 7.85 5.74 1.71
CA ALA A 124 7.92 6.30 0.36
C ALA A 124 9.25 5.98 -0.33
N ARG A 125 10.36 5.97 0.42
CA ARG A 125 11.69 5.57 -0.10
C ARG A 125 11.71 4.09 -0.48
N ALA A 126 11.19 3.22 0.38
CA ALA A 126 11.08 1.79 0.10
C ALA A 126 10.21 1.55 -1.15
N LEU A 127 9.11 2.29 -1.25
CA LEU A 127 8.19 2.23 -2.38
C LEU A 127 8.86 2.68 -3.68
N GLY A 128 9.49 3.86 -3.70
CA GLY A 128 10.24 4.36 -4.85
C GLY A 128 11.31 3.39 -5.32
N ALA A 129 12.04 2.77 -4.38
CA ALA A 129 13.03 1.74 -4.67
C ALA A 129 12.43 0.44 -5.24
N GLY A 130 11.25 0.04 -4.79
CA GLY A 130 10.61 -1.21 -5.19
C GLY A 130 9.83 -1.15 -6.50
N LEU A 131 9.24 0.00 -6.84
CA LEU A 131 8.28 0.14 -7.95
C LEU A 131 8.84 -0.31 -9.29
N GLN A 132 10.11 -0.04 -9.58
CA GLN A 132 10.74 -0.41 -10.85
C GLN A 132 11.02 -1.91 -11.01
N GLY A 133 10.91 -2.71 -9.95
CA GLY A 133 10.92 -4.17 -10.04
C GLY A 133 9.61 -4.84 -9.58
N GLY A 134 8.60 -4.05 -9.25
CA GLY A 134 7.30 -4.49 -8.74
C GLY A 134 7.32 -4.74 -7.23
N VAL A 135 6.40 -4.08 -6.52
CA VAL A 135 6.36 -4.08 -5.05
C VAL A 135 5.06 -4.68 -4.52
N ILE A 136 5.15 -5.42 -3.43
CA ILE A 136 4.00 -5.92 -2.67
C ILE A 136 4.05 -5.26 -1.29
N TRP A 137 3.03 -4.46 -0.97
CA TRP A 137 2.88 -3.85 0.34
C TRP A 137 1.86 -4.61 1.17
N CYS A 138 2.26 -4.99 2.39
CA CYS A 138 1.41 -5.61 3.39
C CYS A 138 1.40 -4.78 4.68
N PRO A 139 0.44 -3.86 4.84
CA PRO A 139 0.27 -3.05 6.04
C PRO A 139 -0.49 -3.78 7.15
N PRO A 140 -0.38 -3.34 8.42
CA PRO A 140 -1.27 -3.77 9.49
C PRO A 140 -2.68 -3.17 9.31
N ALA A 141 -3.67 -3.73 10.01
CA ALA A 141 -5.07 -3.31 9.91
C ALA A 141 -5.26 -1.84 10.32
N GLY A 142 -4.46 -1.37 11.28
CA GLY A 142 -4.43 0.03 11.72
C GLY A 142 -3.93 1.04 10.66
N GLN A 143 -3.50 0.57 9.49
CA GLN A 143 -3.14 1.39 8.32
C GLN A 143 -3.99 1.08 7.08
N ALA A 144 -5.01 0.22 7.18
CA ALA A 144 -5.80 -0.21 6.03
C ALA A 144 -6.49 0.92 5.26
N VAL A 145 -7.02 1.96 5.92
CA VAL A 145 -7.65 3.10 5.25
C VAL A 145 -6.62 3.90 4.46
N PHE A 146 -5.49 4.24 5.09
CA PHE A 146 -4.39 4.93 4.41
C PHE A 146 -3.87 4.12 3.23
N ALA A 147 -3.68 2.81 3.41
CA ALA A 147 -3.22 1.92 2.35
C ALA A 147 -4.20 1.81 1.20
N THR A 148 -5.50 1.71 1.50
CA THR A 148 -6.56 1.71 0.51
C THR A 148 -6.61 3.03 -0.26
N ALA A 149 -6.52 4.16 0.43
CA ALA A 149 -6.44 5.48 -0.19
C ALA A 149 -5.25 5.57 -1.15
N PHE A 150 -4.08 5.12 -0.72
CA PHE A 150 -2.87 5.12 -1.54
C PHE A 150 -2.99 4.21 -2.77
N ALA A 151 -3.55 3.00 -2.63
CA ALA A 151 -3.79 2.10 -3.75
C ALA A 151 -4.79 2.68 -4.78
N CYS A 152 -5.74 3.52 -4.34
CA CYS A 152 -6.58 4.28 -5.27
C CYS A 152 -5.75 5.27 -6.11
N LEU A 153 -4.74 5.91 -5.52
CA LEU A 153 -3.83 6.79 -6.26
C LEU A 153 -2.96 6.01 -7.23
N VAL A 154 -2.50 4.82 -6.84
CA VAL A 154 -1.79 3.89 -7.74
C VAL A 154 -2.65 3.55 -8.95
N GLN A 155 -3.93 3.23 -8.73
CA GLN A 155 -4.88 2.98 -9.82
C GLN A 155 -5.04 4.20 -10.73
N GLN A 156 -5.11 5.41 -10.18
CA GLN A 156 -5.23 6.68 -10.92
C GLN A 156 -3.94 7.12 -11.63
N ALA A 157 -2.79 6.63 -11.19
CA ALA A 157 -1.49 6.87 -11.82
C ALA A 157 -1.27 6.01 -13.08
N ASP A 158 -2.18 5.05 -13.33
CA ASP A 158 -2.14 4.14 -14.48
C ASP A 158 -0.78 3.45 -14.59
N LEU A 159 -0.37 2.83 -13.48
CA LEU A 159 0.84 2.01 -13.46
C LEU A 159 0.60 0.68 -14.17
N PRO A 160 1.63 0.08 -14.79
CA PRO A 160 1.52 -1.26 -15.33
C PRO A 160 0.99 -2.24 -14.27
N ALA A 161 -0.05 -2.99 -14.61
CA ALA A 161 -0.60 -4.05 -13.74
C ALA A 161 0.50 -4.93 -13.13
N GLY A 162 0.72 -4.89 -11.80
CA GLY A 162 1.79 -5.64 -11.14
C GLY A 162 2.98 -4.81 -10.67
N ALA A 163 3.07 -3.52 -11.04
CA ALA A 163 4.01 -2.54 -10.47
C ALA A 163 3.85 -2.41 -8.96
N PHE A 164 2.62 -2.54 -8.49
CA PHE A 164 2.25 -2.44 -7.09
C PHE A 164 1.12 -3.41 -6.79
N ALA A 165 1.20 -4.05 -5.63
CA ALA A 165 0.12 -4.80 -5.03
C ALA A 165 -0.06 -4.40 -3.56
N LEU A 166 -1.32 -4.31 -3.11
CA LEU A 166 -1.69 -4.13 -1.72
C LEU A 166 -2.39 -5.40 -1.24
N LEU A 167 -1.78 -6.06 -0.25
CA LEU A 167 -2.33 -7.22 0.44
C LEU A 167 -2.68 -6.83 1.87
N HIS A 168 -3.96 -6.60 2.12
CA HIS A 168 -4.47 -6.49 3.48
C HIS A 168 -4.48 -7.87 4.14
N THR A 169 -4.35 -8.01 5.45
CA THR A 169 -3.54 -7.21 6.36
C THR A 169 -2.39 -8.10 6.84
N ARG A 170 -1.31 -7.49 7.32
CA ARG A 170 -0.19 -8.21 7.92
C ARG A 170 -0.62 -8.93 9.19
N VAL A 171 -0.70 -10.25 9.10
CA VAL A 171 -0.78 -11.20 10.21
C VAL A 171 0.29 -12.28 10.05
N SER A 172 0.48 -13.12 11.07
CA SER A 172 1.51 -14.15 11.06
C SER A 172 1.44 -15.06 9.84
N ALA A 173 0.24 -15.52 9.44
CA ALA A 173 0.07 -16.39 8.27
C ALA A 173 0.47 -15.69 6.96
N THR A 174 0.00 -14.45 6.75
CA THR A 174 0.36 -13.63 5.57
C THR A 174 1.85 -13.35 5.51
N GLU A 175 2.47 -13.00 6.65
CA GLU A 175 3.90 -12.73 6.73
C GLU A 175 4.73 -13.97 6.44
N THR A 176 4.36 -15.14 6.99
CA THR A 176 5.00 -16.42 6.67
C THR A 176 4.91 -16.72 5.17
N ALA A 177 3.74 -16.56 4.57
CA ALA A 177 3.55 -16.79 3.14
C ALA A 177 4.40 -15.83 2.28
N LEU A 178 4.45 -14.54 2.63
CA LEU A 178 5.25 -13.55 1.92
C LEU A 178 6.76 -13.81 2.06
N ARG A 179 7.24 -14.17 3.25
CA ARG A 179 8.66 -14.50 3.49
C ARG A 179 9.12 -15.74 2.71
N ALA A 180 8.20 -16.64 2.34
CA ALA A 180 8.51 -17.80 1.51
C ALA A 180 8.75 -17.47 0.02
N THR A 181 8.42 -16.24 -0.44
CA THR A 181 8.49 -15.84 -1.86
C THR A 181 9.90 -15.54 -2.37
N GLN A 182 10.93 -15.58 -1.51
CA GLN A 182 12.32 -15.17 -1.80
C GLN A 182 12.49 -13.72 -2.29
N LEU A 183 11.46 -12.87 -2.13
CA LEU A 183 11.56 -11.45 -2.40
C LEU A 183 12.27 -10.72 -1.25
N ASP A 184 13.11 -9.73 -1.62
CA ASP A 184 13.78 -8.87 -0.65
C ASP A 184 12.76 -8.06 0.17
N ILE A 185 13.03 -7.90 1.47
CA ILE A 185 12.27 -6.96 2.30
C ILE A 185 12.91 -5.58 2.18
N LEU A 186 12.13 -4.63 1.71
CA LEU A 186 12.51 -3.23 1.59
C LEU A 186 12.23 -2.54 2.93
N ALA A 187 13.26 -1.94 3.52
CA ALA A 187 13.17 -1.30 4.83
C ALA A 187 12.27 -0.06 4.77
N ALA A 188 11.16 -0.10 5.50
CA ALA A 188 10.19 0.97 5.68
C ALA A 188 9.92 1.19 7.18
#